data_AF-A0A2R4SWF9-F1
#
_entry.id   AF-A0A2R4SWF9-F1
#
_cell.length_a   1.000
_cell.length_b   1.000
_cell.length_c   1.000
_cell.angle_alpha   90.00
_cell.angle_beta   90.00
_cell.angle_gamma   90.00
#
_symmetry.space_group_name_H-M   'P 1'
#
loop_
_entity.id
_entity.type
_entity.pdbx_description
1 polymer ?
#
loop_
_entity_poly.entity_id
_entity_poly.type
_entity_poly.pdbx_seq_one_letter_code
_entity_poly.pdbx_strand_id
1 'polypeptide(L)'
;MRGSSPDVAGTVAYSAPNNTDDRDDSAYDARLEQIGTAECRAAVKSLQREALIRREAMTERYGRWAEGERNTFRTIGSVDRAFELAVLRLPMMFWMHQPTGGCASIPTAAATDDVLYAWVAKVTRLPVYTDQTLEAFTPYFYQLGTQLGYAQFVTPYLDGLLRYPGIQEIRSYVPRDIPLRFLAAAMADIDRWVRHRGSSLMFVDGENDVAVAQPFRLGNGTHDSCVFNVPGANHHVSITGLRPDDAERHRRTAPLGRHVRGFGDRRTVGGRPPTPTWHEGEGDASSPPGRVGRWAMGRNLLGPARRVDAARAGAGEGGAYAEAVAAVRTD
;
A
#
# COMPACT_ATOMS: atom_id res chain seq x y z
N MET A 1 -34.54 10.94 -1.00
CA MET A 1 -34.01 9.55 -1.05
C MET A 1 -32.52 9.65 -0.81
N ARG A 2 -32.02 9.02 0.27
CA ARG A 2 -30.64 9.19 0.77
C ARG A 2 -29.69 8.38 -0.12
N GLY A 3 -28.58 9.00 -0.51
CA GLY A 3 -27.58 8.45 -1.43
C GLY A 3 -26.66 7.38 -0.83
N SER A 4 -27.16 6.51 0.06
CA SER A 4 -26.43 5.28 0.36
C SER A 4 -26.45 4.42 -0.90
N SER A 5 -25.28 3.98 -1.38
CA SER A 5 -25.27 2.86 -2.32
C SER A 5 -26.05 1.71 -1.67
N PRO A 6 -27.03 1.09 -2.34
CA PRO A 6 -27.76 -0.05 -1.78
C PRO A 6 -26.84 -1.24 -1.45
N ASP A 7 -25.58 -1.19 -1.87
CA ASP A 7 -24.61 -2.26 -1.67
C ASP A 7 -23.94 -2.25 -0.29
N VAL A 8 -23.79 -1.08 0.36
CA VAL A 8 -23.08 -0.92 1.64
C VAL A 8 -23.68 0.17 2.54
N ALA A 9 -23.63 -0.05 3.86
CA ALA A 9 -24.09 0.92 4.87
C ALA A 9 -23.14 2.14 5.01
N GLY A 10 -21.89 1.96 4.60
CA GLY A 10 -20.85 2.99 4.60
C GLY A 10 -19.48 2.40 4.29
N THR A 11 -18.49 3.28 4.17
CA THR A 11 -17.12 2.93 3.77
C THR A 11 -16.13 3.39 4.81
N VAL A 12 -15.19 2.51 5.20
CA VAL A 12 -13.96 2.90 5.88
C VAL A 12 -12.79 2.66 4.93
N ALA A 13 -12.17 3.75 4.51
CA ALA A 13 -11.02 3.78 3.61
C ALA A 13 -9.76 4.10 4.42
N TYR A 14 -8.83 3.17 4.47
CA TYR A 14 -7.55 3.33 5.14
C TYR A 14 -6.49 3.77 4.14
N SER A 15 -5.69 4.77 4.51
CA SER A 15 -4.51 5.17 3.74
C SER A 15 -4.81 5.43 2.25
N ALA A 16 -5.93 6.10 1.95
CA ALA A 16 -6.47 6.20 0.61
C ALA A 16 -6.01 7.50 -0.10
N PRO A 17 -5.12 7.44 -1.09
CA PRO A 17 -4.69 8.61 -1.86
C PRO A 17 -5.81 9.17 -2.74
N ASN A 18 -5.79 10.48 -2.93
CA ASN A 18 -6.71 11.24 -3.78
C ASN A 18 -5.93 12.11 -4.77
N ASN A 19 -5.19 11.46 -5.66
CA ASN A 19 -4.40 12.14 -6.69
C ASN A 19 -5.29 12.69 -7.80
N THR A 20 -5.65 13.96 -7.71
CA THR A 20 -6.56 14.63 -8.67
C THR A 20 -5.84 15.32 -9.83
N ASP A 21 -4.52 15.55 -9.73
CA ASP A 21 -3.65 16.02 -10.82
C ASP A 21 -2.33 15.23 -10.76
N ASP A 22 -2.22 14.25 -11.65
CA ASP A 22 -1.05 13.34 -11.73
C ASP A 22 0.27 14.04 -12.09
N ARG A 23 0.23 15.34 -12.42
CA ARG A 23 1.42 16.13 -12.71
C ARG A 23 1.92 16.91 -11.50
N ASP A 24 1.18 16.89 -10.38
CA ASP A 24 1.52 17.61 -9.16
C ASP A 24 1.93 16.64 -8.05
N ASP A 25 3.24 16.39 -7.98
CA ASP A 25 3.85 15.60 -6.92
C ASP A 25 4.31 16.43 -5.72
N SER A 26 4.05 17.75 -5.71
CA SER A 26 4.61 18.67 -4.72
C SER A 26 4.22 18.32 -3.28
N ALA A 27 3.03 17.76 -3.08
CA ALA A 27 2.56 17.31 -1.78
C ALA A 27 3.38 16.13 -1.25
N TYR A 28 3.76 15.19 -2.11
CA TYR A 28 4.58 14.03 -1.77
C TYR A 28 6.00 14.46 -1.40
N ASP A 29 6.61 15.33 -2.20
CA ASP A 29 7.94 15.90 -1.93
C ASP A 29 7.93 16.70 -0.61
N ALA A 30 6.95 17.58 -0.41
CA ALA A 30 6.80 18.36 0.82
C ALA A 30 6.63 17.44 2.04
N ARG A 31 5.87 16.35 1.91
CA ARG A 31 5.71 15.37 2.99
C ARG A 31 7.04 14.73 3.35
N LEU A 32 7.81 14.30 2.36
CA LEU A 32 9.14 13.71 2.59
C LEU A 32 10.11 14.67 3.27
N GLU A 33 9.96 15.98 3.12
CA GLU A 33 10.78 16.99 3.82
C GLU A 33 10.32 17.31 5.25
N GLN A 34 9.11 16.93 5.64
CA GLN A 34 8.50 17.30 6.92
C GLN A 34 8.30 16.12 7.87
N ILE A 35 8.20 14.91 7.33
CA ILE A 35 7.90 13.70 8.10
C ILE A 35 9.04 13.31 9.06
N GLY A 36 8.66 12.90 10.28
CA GLY A 36 9.61 12.51 11.33
C GLY A 36 10.62 13.60 11.71
N THR A 37 11.77 13.20 12.26
CA THR A 37 12.83 14.14 12.64
C THR A 37 13.78 14.44 11.48
N ALA A 38 14.44 15.59 11.52
CA ALA A 38 15.40 16.00 10.50
C ALA A 38 16.58 15.02 10.37
N GLU A 39 17.05 14.48 11.49
CA GLU A 39 18.15 13.51 11.55
C GLU A 39 17.78 12.21 10.83
N CYS A 40 16.55 11.73 11.05
CA CYS A 40 16.07 10.51 10.39
C CYS A 40 15.95 10.71 8.87
N ARG A 41 15.38 11.85 8.44
CA ARG A 41 15.32 12.19 7.00
C ARG A 41 16.71 12.27 6.38
N ALA A 42 17.66 12.90 7.06
CA ALA A 42 19.04 13.00 6.60
C ALA A 42 19.71 11.61 6.49
N ALA A 43 19.47 10.72 7.47
CA ALA A 43 19.99 9.36 7.45
C ALA A 43 19.43 8.55 6.27
N VAL A 44 18.12 8.63 5.99
CA VAL A 44 17.49 7.97 4.84
C VAL A 44 18.09 8.47 3.52
N LYS A 45 18.20 9.80 3.33
CA LYS A 45 18.80 10.39 2.13
C LYS A 45 20.26 9.99 1.94
N SER A 46 21.03 9.96 3.03
CA SER A 46 22.45 9.57 3.01
C SER A 46 22.61 8.10 2.61
N LEU A 47 21.79 7.21 3.17
CA LEU A 47 21.81 5.80 2.79
C LEU A 47 21.36 5.60 1.33
N GLN A 48 20.31 6.29 0.89
CA GLN A 48 19.85 6.25 -0.50
C GLN A 48 20.97 6.65 -1.47
N ARG A 49 21.73 7.71 -1.14
CA ARG A 49 22.91 8.14 -1.91
C ARG A 49 24.01 7.07 -1.88
N GLU A 50 24.32 6.52 -0.72
CA GLU A 50 25.35 5.49 -0.55
C GLU A 50 25.04 4.23 -1.37
N ALA A 51 23.77 3.82 -1.43
CA ALA A 51 23.33 2.69 -2.25
C ALA A 51 23.63 2.90 -3.75
N LEU A 52 23.50 4.13 -4.26
CA LEU A 52 23.87 4.46 -5.65
C LEU A 52 25.38 4.63 -5.85
N ILE A 53 26.12 5.11 -4.84
CA ILE A 53 27.59 5.15 -4.90
C ILE A 53 28.14 3.72 -5.01
N ARG A 54 27.59 2.78 -4.24
CA ARG A 54 27.97 1.36 -4.27
C ARG A 54 27.19 0.52 -5.27
N ARG A 55 26.63 1.15 -6.30
CA ARG A 55 25.71 0.51 -7.26
C ARG A 55 26.25 -0.78 -7.85
N GLU A 56 27.53 -0.86 -8.21
CA GLU A 56 28.12 -2.09 -8.76
C GLU A 56 27.97 -3.26 -7.79
N ALA A 57 28.41 -3.07 -6.54
CA ALA A 57 28.29 -4.06 -5.47
C ALA A 57 26.83 -4.41 -5.13
N MET A 58 25.91 -3.44 -5.20
CA MET A 58 24.48 -3.65 -4.93
C MET A 58 23.78 -4.42 -6.07
N THR A 59 24.05 -4.05 -7.32
CA THR A 59 23.44 -4.68 -8.50
C THR A 59 23.99 -6.08 -8.75
N GLU A 60 25.26 -6.34 -8.44
CA GLU A 60 25.83 -7.69 -8.48
C GLU A 60 25.12 -8.63 -7.49
N ARG A 61 24.86 -8.16 -6.26
CA ARG A 61 24.09 -8.92 -5.26
C ARG A 61 22.64 -9.13 -5.69
N TYR A 62 22.01 -8.10 -6.24
CA TYR A 62 20.64 -8.20 -6.74
C TYR A 62 20.51 -9.18 -7.90
N GLY A 63 21.47 -9.14 -8.83
CA GLY A 63 21.58 -10.08 -9.95
C GLY A 63 21.78 -11.52 -9.47
N ARG A 64 22.72 -11.77 -8.56
CA ARG A 64 22.94 -13.11 -7.98
C ARG A 64 21.69 -13.67 -7.30
N TRP A 65 21.00 -12.85 -6.51
CA TRP A 65 19.73 -13.25 -5.89
C TRP A 65 18.69 -13.60 -6.96
N ALA A 66 18.54 -12.75 -7.98
CA ALA A 66 17.57 -12.98 -9.04
C ALA A 66 17.88 -14.24 -9.86
N GLU A 67 19.15 -14.52 -10.16
CA GLU A 67 19.58 -15.74 -10.84
C GLU A 67 19.23 -17.00 -10.02
N GLY A 68 19.51 -16.98 -8.71
CA GLY A 68 19.18 -18.07 -7.80
C GLY A 68 17.68 -18.38 -7.76
N GLU A 69 16.85 -17.33 -7.76
CA GLU A 69 15.39 -17.43 -7.76
C GLU A 69 14.75 -17.51 -9.16
N ARG A 70 15.57 -17.52 -10.23
CA ARG A 70 15.13 -17.50 -11.64
C ARG A 70 14.21 -16.32 -11.98
N ASN A 71 14.43 -15.18 -11.34
CA ASN A 71 13.74 -13.92 -11.59
C ASN A 71 14.34 -13.17 -12.78
N THR A 72 13.50 -12.42 -13.50
CA THR A 72 13.93 -11.63 -14.67
C THR A 72 13.46 -10.18 -14.58
N PHE A 73 14.06 -9.28 -15.39
CA PHE A 73 13.80 -7.84 -15.34
C PHE A 73 13.49 -7.25 -16.73
N ARG A 74 12.83 -7.98 -17.61
CA ARG A 74 12.59 -7.56 -19.01
C ARG A 74 11.67 -6.34 -19.10
N THR A 75 10.67 -6.25 -18.23
CA THR A 75 9.69 -5.16 -18.22
C THR A 75 10.34 -3.82 -17.87
N ILE A 76 11.15 -3.81 -16.81
CA ILE A 76 11.91 -2.61 -16.39
C ILE A 76 13.17 -2.40 -17.26
N GLY A 77 13.74 -3.49 -17.77
CA GLY A 77 14.80 -3.55 -18.78
C GLY A 77 16.12 -4.15 -18.30
N SER A 78 16.45 -4.10 -17.00
CA SER A 78 17.65 -4.74 -16.43
C SER A 78 17.65 -4.69 -14.90
N VAL A 79 18.59 -5.43 -14.28
CA VAL A 79 18.88 -5.36 -12.83
C VAL A 79 19.27 -3.94 -12.40
N ASP A 80 20.13 -3.24 -13.15
CA ASP A 80 20.58 -1.88 -12.78
C ASP A 80 19.42 -0.86 -12.84
N ARG A 81 18.55 -0.97 -13.85
CA ARG A 81 17.33 -0.14 -13.95
C ARG A 81 16.36 -0.40 -12.80
N ALA A 82 16.12 -1.68 -12.47
CA ALA A 82 15.27 -2.07 -11.34
C ALA A 82 15.83 -1.59 -10.01
N PHE A 83 17.16 -1.68 -9.83
CA PHE A 83 17.82 -1.18 -8.63
C PHE A 83 17.71 0.34 -8.48
N GLU A 84 17.99 1.13 -9.54
CA GLU A 84 17.86 2.59 -9.47
C GLU A 84 16.41 3.01 -9.15
N LEU A 85 15.43 2.36 -9.79
CA LEU A 85 14.02 2.59 -9.50
C LEU A 85 13.66 2.28 -8.04
N ALA A 86 14.15 1.15 -7.52
CA ALA A 86 13.94 0.78 -6.13
C ALA A 86 14.57 1.80 -5.16
N VAL A 87 15.79 2.26 -5.46
CA VAL A 87 16.48 3.25 -4.65
C VAL A 87 15.78 4.61 -4.69
N LEU A 88 15.28 5.07 -5.83
CA LEU A 88 14.51 6.32 -5.93
C LEU A 88 13.25 6.29 -5.04
N ARG A 89 12.60 5.12 -4.92
CA ARG A 89 11.40 4.93 -4.08
C ARG A 89 11.69 4.66 -2.61
N LEU A 90 12.96 4.49 -2.23
CA LEU A 90 13.37 4.08 -0.89
C LEU A 90 12.83 5.01 0.22
N PRO A 91 12.90 6.35 0.13
CA PRO A 91 12.36 7.21 1.18
C PRO A 91 10.87 7.01 1.41
N MET A 92 10.07 6.97 0.34
CA MET A 92 8.64 6.71 0.42
C MET A 92 8.37 5.35 1.09
N MET A 93 9.03 4.29 0.61
CA MET A 93 8.87 2.93 1.14
C MET A 93 9.27 2.82 2.62
N PHE A 94 10.34 3.51 3.03
CA PHE A 94 10.76 3.58 4.43
C PHE A 94 9.67 4.19 5.31
N TRP A 95 9.09 5.32 4.92
CA TRP A 95 8.07 5.97 5.74
C TRP A 95 6.74 5.22 5.76
N MET A 96 6.32 4.64 4.63
CA MET A 96 5.11 3.81 4.53
C MET A 96 5.19 2.55 5.40
N HIS A 97 6.36 1.93 5.51
CA HIS A 97 6.52 0.59 6.07
C HIS A 97 7.64 0.49 7.10
N GLN A 98 7.93 1.58 7.83
CA GLN A 98 9.08 1.70 8.72
C GLN A 98 9.49 0.36 9.36
N PRO A 99 10.73 -0.10 9.12
CA PRO A 99 11.18 -1.37 9.67
C PRO A 99 11.18 -1.32 11.20
N THR A 100 11.17 -2.49 11.84
CA THR A 100 11.37 -2.61 13.29
C THR A 100 12.62 -1.84 13.71
N GLY A 101 12.48 -0.94 14.69
CA GLY A 101 13.55 -0.03 15.13
C GLY A 101 13.55 1.34 14.44
N GLY A 102 12.72 1.55 13.41
CA GLY A 102 12.51 2.84 12.75
C GLY A 102 13.82 3.46 12.27
N CYS A 103 14.05 4.72 12.66
CA CYS A 103 15.25 5.48 12.30
C CYS A 103 16.55 4.85 12.81
N ALA A 104 16.53 4.17 13.96
CA ALA A 104 17.73 3.52 14.51
C ALA A 104 18.16 2.28 13.71
N SER A 105 17.29 1.78 12.82
CA SER A 105 17.61 0.64 11.96
C SER A 105 18.45 1.00 10.74
N ILE A 106 18.58 2.29 10.41
CA ILE A 106 19.24 2.76 9.18
C ILE A 106 20.75 2.52 9.30
N PRO A 107 21.37 1.69 8.44
CA PRO A 107 22.81 1.51 8.41
C PRO A 107 23.58 2.83 8.25
N THR A 108 24.72 2.93 8.93
CA THR A 108 25.65 4.04 8.70
C THR A 108 26.48 3.81 7.44
N ALA A 109 27.15 4.84 6.93
CA ALA A 109 28.06 4.71 5.79
C ALA A 109 29.23 3.73 6.03
N ALA A 110 29.55 3.41 7.29
CA ALA A 110 30.57 2.41 7.63
C ALA A 110 30.08 0.96 7.51
N ALA A 111 28.79 0.74 7.25
CA ALA A 111 28.25 -0.60 7.07
C ALA A 111 28.88 -1.30 5.86
N THR A 112 29.00 -2.63 5.95
CA THR A 112 29.44 -3.45 4.82
C THR A 112 28.38 -3.46 3.73
N ASP A 113 28.79 -3.82 2.51
CA ASP A 113 27.88 -3.92 1.38
C ASP A 113 26.75 -4.94 1.62
N ASP A 114 27.02 -6.03 2.34
CA ASP A 114 26.00 -7.02 2.66
C ASP A 114 24.93 -6.45 3.59
N VAL A 115 25.32 -5.68 4.60
CA VAL A 115 24.40 -5.02 5.53
C VAL A 115 23.57 -3.96 4.81
N LEU A 116 24.23 -3.13 3.99
CA LEU A 116 23.56 -2.10 3.19
C LEU A 116 22.56 -2.75 2.21
N TYR A 117 23.00 -3.76 1.45
CA TYR A 117 22.15 -4.48 0.50
C TYR A 117 20.95 -5.12 1.19
N ALA A 118 21.15 -5.84 2.29
CA ALA A 118 20.06 -6.50 3.01
C ALA A 118 19.01 -5.48 3.50
N TRP A 119 19.47 -4.32 3.99
CA TRP A 119 18.57 -3.27 4.43
C TRP A 119 17.80 -2.63 3.26
N VAL A 120 18.49 -2.28 2.16
CA VAL A 120 17.87 -1.74 0.94
C VAL A 120 16.87 -2.74 0.37
N ALA A 121 17.24 -4.02 0.28
CA ALA A 121 16.40 -5.10 -0.22
C ALA A 121 15.10 -5.23 0.57
N LYS A 122 15.21 -5.16 1.90
CA LYS A 122 14.07 -5.24 2.81
C LYS A 122 13.15 -4.02 2.71
N VAL A 123 13.70 -2.81 2.72
CA VAL A 123 12.92 -1.57 2.72
C VAL A 123 12.25 -1.34 1.37
N THR A 124 12.99 -1.50 0.28
CA THR A 124 12.47 -1.26 -1.08
C THR A 124 11.66 -2.42 -1.63
N ARG A 125 11.68 -3.58 -0.96
CA ARG A 125 11.06 -4.84 -1.39
C ARG A 125 11.48 -5.19 -2.81
N LEU A 126 12.78 -5.41 -3.00
CA LEU A 126 13.37 -5.70 -4.32
C LEU A 126 12.65 -6.78 -5.16
N PRO A 127 12.00 -7.81 -4.60
CA PRO A 127 11.23 -8.75 -5.42
C PRO A 127 10.08 -8.12 -6.23
N VAL A 128 9.56 -6.95 -5.84
CA VAL A 128 8.46 -6.26 -6.54
C VAL A 128 8.80 -5.88 -7.98
N TYR A 129 10.09 -5.68 -8.28
CA TYR A 129 10.55 -5.19 -9.58
C TYR A 129 10.85 -6.30 -10.59
N THR A 130 10.65 -7.57 -10.23
CA THR A 130 10.86 -8.71 -11.14
C THR A 130 9.66 -8.88 -12.07
N ASP A 131 9.87 -9.43 -13.27
CA ASP A 131 8.80 -9.71 -14.23
C ASP A 131 7.70 -10.59 -13.62
N GLN A 132 8.07 -11.54 -12.76
CA GLN A 132 7.17 -12.46 -12.08
C GLN A 132 6.17 -11.73 -11.18
N THR A 133 6.66 -10.75 -10.42
CA THR A 133 5.79 -9.93 -9.57
C THR A 133 5.01 -8.94 -10.41
N LEU A 134 5.66 -8.27 -11.37
CA LEU A 134 5.00 -7.30 -12.25
C LEU A 134 3.87 -7.93 -13.08
N GLU A 135 4.02 -9.17 -13.55
CA GLU A 135 2.97 -9.90 -14.26
C GLU A 135 1.73 -10.06 -13.39
N ALA A 136 1.90 -10.48 -12.13
CA ALA A 136 0.79 -10.64 -11.19
C ALA A 136 0.09 -9.31 -10.86
N PHE A 137 0.84 -8.20 -10.84
CA PHE A 137 0.35 -6.85 -10.51
C PHE A 137 0.09 -5.96 -11.72
N THR A 138 0.20 -6.47 -12.94
CA THR A 138 -0.01 -5.69 -14.17
C THR A 138 -1.36 -4.95 -14.17
N PRO A 139 -2.49 -5.55 -13.74
CA PRO A 139 -3.76 -4.81 -13.67
C PRO A 139 -3.72 -3.59 -12.75
N TYR A 140 -3.01 -3.68 -11.63
CA TYR A 140 -2.85 -2.57 -10.69
C TYR A 140 -2.00 -1.44 -11.28
N PHE A 141 -0.82 -1.78 -11.84
CA PHE A 141 0.03 -0.78 -12.50
C PHE A 141 -0.63 -0.17 -13.75
N TYR A 142 -1.45 -0.93 -14.46
CA TYR A 142 -2.28 -0.42 -15.54
C TYR A 142 -3.28 0.62 -15.02
N GLN A 143 -3.94 0.36 -13.89
CA GLN A 143 -4.89 1.30 -13.30
C GLN A 143 -4.22 2.57 -12.78
N LEU A 144 -3.03 2.46 -12.17
CA LEU A 144 -2.19 3.61 -11.84
C LEU A 144 -1.90 4.45 -13.09
N GLY A 145 -1.43 3.81 -14.17
CA GLY A 145 -1.05 4.51 -15.40
C GLY A 145 -2.20 4.98 -16.30
N THR A 146 -3.45 4.66 -15.95
CA THR A 146 -4.63 5.05 -16.74
C THR A 146 -5.64 5.88 -15.97
N GLN A 147 -5.70 5.79 -14.65
CA GLN A 147 -6.79 6.39 -13.87
C GLN A 147 -6.33 7.02 -12.54
N LEU A 148 -5.55 6.31 -11.73
CA LEU A 148 -5.26 6.72 -10.34
C LEU A 148 -4.10 7.71 -10.26
N GLY A 149 -3.18 7.66 -11.22
CA GLY A 149 -1.94 8.41 -11.20
C GLY A 149 -0.85 7.71 -10.38
N TYR A 150 0.37 8.24 -10.42
CA TYR A 150 1.53 7.66 -9.77
C TYR A 150 2.58 8.72 -9.44
N ALA A 151 2.90 8.84 -8.15
CA ALA A 151 3.83 9.85 -7.68
C ALA A 151 5.28 9.59 -8.11
N GLN A 152 5.96 10.66 -8.51
CA GLN A 152 7.40 10.70 -8.73
C GLN A 152 8.06 11.58 -7.67
N PHE A 153 9.30 11.27 -7.31
CA PHE A 153 10.00 11.98 -6.24
C PHE A 153 11.20 12.73 -6.78
N VAL A 154 11.34 14.01 -6.40
CA VAL A 154 12.54 14.78 -6.74
C VAL A 154 13.68 14.45 -5.79
N THR A 155 14.87 14.23 -6.33
CA THR A 155 16.03 13.79 -5.55
C THR A 155 17.30 14.58 -5.90
N PRO A 156 17.34 15.91 -5.67
CA PRO A 156 18.50 16.74 -6.05
C PRO A 156 19.80 16.31 -5.35
N TYR A 157 19.72 15.69 -4.16
CA TYR A 157 20.88 15.14 -3.45
C TYR A 157 21.47 13.87 -4.10
N LEU A 158 20.85 13.36 -5.18
CA LEU A 158 21.34 12.25 -6.00
C LEU A 158 21.89 12.71 -7.35
N ASP A 159 21.98 14.02 -7.59
CA ASP A 159 22.52 14.57 -8.84
C ASP A 159 23.90 13.97 -9.15
N GLY A 160 24.10 13.60 -10.43
CA GLY A 160 25.29 12.92 -10.92
C GLY A 160 25.35 11.40 -10.64
N LEU A 161 24.41 10.82 -9.89
CA LEU A 161 24.38 9.38 -9.59
C LEU A 161 23.30 8.62 -10.37
N LEU A 162 22.29 9.30 -10.89
CA LEU A 162 21.19 8.71 -11.66
C LEU A 162 21.62 8.45 -13.12
N ARG A 163 21.24 7.28 -13.65
CA ARG A 163 21.59 6.84 -15.02
C ARG A 163 20.39 6.77 -15.94
N TYR A 164 19.17 6.69 -15.39
CA TYR A 164 17.98 6.36 -16.16
C TYR A 164 16.88 7.43 -16.01
N PRO A 165 16.91 8.48 -16.85
CA PRO A 165 15.83 9.46 -16.92
C PRO A 165 14.48 8.79 -17.17
N GLY A 166 13.42 9.27 -16.51
CA GLY A 166 12.06 8.75 -16.64
C GLY A 166 11.83 7.37 -16.01
N ILE A 167 12.82 6.78 -15.31
CA ILE A 167 12.65 5.42 -14.75
C ILE A 167 11.52 5.33 -13.72
N GLN A 168 11.22 6.43 -13.01
CA GLN A 168 10.12 6.51 -12.04
C GLN A 168 8.73 6.47 -12.68
N GLU A 169 8.60 6.76 -13.97
CA GLU A 169 7.30 6.75 -14.64
C GLU A 169 6.62 5.39 -14.48
N ILE A 170 5.29 5.41 -14.27
CA ILE A 170 4.47 4.19 -14.19
C ILE A 170 4.65 3.27 -15.40
N ARG A 171 5.04 3.85 -16.54
CA ARG A 171 5.37 3.13 -17.77
C ARG A 171 6.46 2.06 -17.58
N SER A 172 7.36 2.22 -16.61
CA SER A 172 8.42 1.25 -16.29
C SER A 172 7.89 -0.07 -15.71
N TYR A 173 6.68 -0.07 -15.14
CA TYR A 173 6.10 -1.23 -14.46
C TYR A 173 5.21 -2.10 -15.34
N VAL A 174 4.89 -1.63 -16.55
CA VAL A 174 3.92 -2.27 -17.44
C VAL A 174 4.61 -2.74 -18.72
N PRO A 175 4.34 -3.94 -19.25
CA PRO A 175 4.82 -4.41 -20.55
C PRO A 175 4.46 -3.47 -21.72
N ARG A 176 5.37 -3.31 -22.69
CA ARG A 176 5.27 -2.30 -23.76
C ARG A 176 4.15 -2.54 -24.77
N ASP A 177 3.70 -3.77 -24.90
CA ASP A 177 2.56 -4.19 -25.70
C ASP A 177 1.21 -3.78 -25.09
N ILE A 178 1.17 -3.42 -23.80
CA ILE A 178 -0.01 -2.87 -23.15
C ILE A 178 0.03 -1.33 -23.26
N PRO A 179 -0.91 -0.72 -24.01
CA PRO A 179 -0.96 0.73 -24.14
C PRO A 179 -1.43 1.38 -22.83
N LEU A 180 -0.84 2.52 -22.47
CA LEU A 180 -1.32 3.34 -21.36
C LEU A 180 -1.80 4.67 -21.93
N ARG A 181 -3.03 5.05 -21.55
CA ARG A 181 -3.61 6.36 -21.84
C ARG A 181 -4.24 6.88 -20.56
N PHE A 182 -3.66 7.93 -20.01
CA PHE A 182 -4.13 8.51 -18.76
C PHE A 182 -5.45 9.25 -18.92
N LEU A 183 -6.39 8.99 -18.02
CA LEU A 183 -7.71 9.60 -17.94
C LEU A 183 -7.72 10.59 -16.76
N ALA A 184 -7.20 11.80 -17.00
CA ALA A 184 -7.04 12.82 -15.96
C ALA A 184 -8.33 13.19 -15.20
N ALA A 185 -9.50 12.93 -15.79
CA ALA A 185 -10.78 13.19 -15.14
C ALA A 185 -11.19 12.14 -14.09
N ALA A 186 -10.56 10.95 -14.06
CA ALA A 186 -11.03 9.82 -13.26
C ALA A 186 -11.02 10.12 -11.75
N MET A 187 -9.86 10.44 -11.19
CA MET A 187 -9.77 10.78 -9.75
C MET A 187 -10.46 12.11 -9.42
N ALA A 188 -10.40 13.09 -10.32
CA ALA A 188 -11.14 14.35 -10.14
C ALA A 188 -12.66 14.12 -10.08
N ASP A 189 -13.19 13.10 -10.77
CA ASP A 189 -14.59 12.71 -10.68
C ASP A 189 -14.94 12.07 -9.34
N ILE A 190 -14.07 11.17 -8.87
CA ILE A 190 -14.20 10.55 -7.54
C ILE A 190 -14.14 11.62 -6.44
N ASP A 191 -13.18 12.55 -6.49
CA ASP A 191 -13.07 13.66 -5.51
C ASP A 191 -14.33 14.53 -5.50
N ARG A 192 -14.87 14.90 -6.67
CA ARG A 192 -16.14 15.64 -6.76
C ARG A 192 -17.29 14.85 -6.17
N TRP A 193 -17.39 13.56 -6.46
CA TRP A 193 -18.43 12.71 -5.87
C TRP A 193 -18.29 12.67 -4.35
N VAL A 194 -17.08 12.45 -3.83
CA VAL A 194 -16.80 12.48 -2.38
C VAL A 194 -17.28 13.82 -1.80
N ARG A 195 -16.87 14.96 -2.34
CA ARG A 195 -17.20 16.28 -1.75
C ARG A 195 -18.69 16.65 -1.78
N HIS A 196 -19.44 16.18 -2.77
CA HIS A 196 -20.79 16.67 -3.05
C HIS A 196 -21.90 15.63 -2.86
N ARG A 197 -21.58 14.35 -2.94
CA ARG A 197 -22.56 13.25 -2.98
C ARG A 197 -22.21 12.07 -2.08
N GLY A 198 -20.98 12.01 -1.57
CA GLY A 198 -20.57 11.00 -0.62
C GLY A 198 -21.47 10.99 0.62
N SER A 199 -21.67 9.81 1.19
CA SER A 199 -22.40 9.63 2.44
C SER A 199 -21.80 8.47 3.22
N SER A 200 -21.77 8.58 4.55
CA SER A 200 -21.19 7.55 5.43
C SER A 200 -19.76 7.15 5.04
N LEU A 201 -18.91 8.13 4.67
CA LEU A 201 -17.51 7.89 4.34
C LEU A 201 -16.63 8.16 5.56
N MET A 202 -15.67 7.27 5.82
CA MET A 202 -14.61 7.50 6.79
C MET A 202 -13.26 7.25 6.13
N PHE A 203 -12.44 8.29 6.09
CA PHE A 203 -11.04 8.20 5.72
C PHE A 203 -10.20 8.16 7.00
N VAL A 204 -9.30 7.18 7.10
CA VAL A 204 -8.39 7.00 8.24
C VAL A 204 -6.98 6.92 7.69
N ASP A 205 -6.22 7.99 7.92
CA ASP A 205 -4.90 8.19 7.34
C ASP A 205 -3.82 8.11 8.43
N GLY A 206 -2.68 7.50 8.11
CA GLY A 206 -1.53 7.49 9.01
C GLY A 206 -0.79 8.82 8.94
N GLU A 207 -0.44 9.42 10.08
CA GLU A 207 0.35 10.65 10.10
C GLU A 207 1.65 10.46 9.31
N ASN A 208 2.38 9.37 9.51
CA ASN A 208 3.63 9.08 8.84
C ASN A 208 3.46 8.38 7.47
N ASP A 209 2.25 8.28 6.94
CA ASP A 209 2.05 7.67 5.63
C ASP A 209 2.25 8.70 4.50
N VAL A 210 3.24 8.45 3.63
CA VAL A 210 3.52 9.31 2.48
C VAL A 210 2.51 9.09 1.36
N ALA A 211 1.88 7.91 1.27
CA ALA A 211 0.92 7.61 0.20
C ALA A 211 -0.28 8.57 0.22
N VAL A 212 -0.68 9.02 1.41
CA VAL A 212 -1.79 9.96 1.64
C VAL A 212 -1.38 11.42 1.70
N ALA A 213 -0.23 11.79 1.13
CA ALA A 213 0.18 13.20 1.02
C ALA A 213 -0.86 14.07 0.30
N GLN A 214 -1.65 13.47 -0.60
CA GLN A 214 -2.84 14.04 -1.20
C GLN A 214 -4.09 13.30 -0.67
N PRO A 215 -4.66 13.71 0.48
CA PRO A 215 -5.78 12.99 1.08
C PRO A 215 -7.12 13.38 0.47
N PHE A 216 -8.13 12.53 0.64
CA PHE A 216 -9.51 12.91 0.38
C PHE A 216 -9.95 14.07 1.29
N ARG A 217 -10.74 14.99 0.74
CA ARG A 217 -11.33 16.11 1.48
C ARG A 217 -12.84 16.04 1.40
N LEU A 218 -13.49 16.28 2.53
CA LEU A 218 -14.94 16.38 2.60
C LEU A 218 -15.40 17.77 2.14
N GLY A 219 -16.61 17.84 1.58
CA GLY A 219 -17.25 19.09 1.17
C GLY A 219 -18.64 19.25 1.78
N ASN A 220 -19.37 20.24 1.24
CA ASN A 220 -20.71 20.60 1.70
C ASN A 220 -21.75 19.47 1.52
N GLY A 221 -21.45 18.41 0.76
CA GLY A 221 -22.36 17.26 0.59
C GLY A 221 -22.19 16.17 1.65
N THR A 222 -21.11 16.19 2.43
CA THR A 222 -20.61 15.06 3.24
C THR A 222 -20.63 15.31 4.75
N HIS A 223 -21.70 15.92 5.25
CA HIS A 223 -21.83 16.25 6.67
C HIS A 223 -21.85 15.02 7.60
N ASP A 224 -22.16 13.84 7.07
CA ASP A 224 -22.21 12.55 7.77
C ASP A 224 -20.93 11.72 7.61
N SER A 225 -19.84 12.34 7.16
CA SER A 225 -18.57 11.68 6.84
C SER A 225 -17.41 12.26 7.66
N CYS A 226 -16.30 11.53 7.75
CA CYS A 226 -15.16 11.86 8.59
C CYS A 226 -13.83 11.65 7.85
N VAL A 227 -12.84 12.50 8.13
CA VAL A 227 -11.42 12.23 7.86
C VAL A 227 -10.71 12.25 9.21
N PHE A 228 -9.85 11.27 9.46
CA PHE A 228 -9.07 11.16 10.67
C PHE A 228 -7.60 10.91 10.34
N ASN A 229 -6.71 11.56 11.10
CA ASN A 229 -5.28 11.30 11.04
C ASN A 229 -4.85 10.60 12.33
N VAL A 230 -4.27 9.40 12.20
CA VAL A 230 -3.76 8.62 13.33
C VAL A 230 -2.31 9.04 13.61
N PRO A 231 -2.01 9.62 14.79
CA PRO A 231 -0.67 10.10 15.11
C PRO A 231 0.36 8.99 15.12
N GLY A 232 1.53 9.25 14.54
CA GLY A 232 2.64 8.31 14.46
C GLY A 232 2.42 7.08 13.56
N ALA A 233 1.20 6.78 13.12
CA ALA A 233 0.92 5.62 12.29
C ALA A 233 1.42 5.81 10.85
N ASN A 234 1.81 4.70 10.22
CA ASN A 234 2.24 4.65 8.82
C ASN A 234 1.11 4.08 7.94
N HIS A 235 1.46 3.52 6.78
CA HIS A 235 0.51 2.98 5.81
C HIS A 235 -0.37 1.85 6.36
N HIS A 236 0.06 1.18 7.44
CA HIS A 236 -0.68 0.11 8.13
C HIS A 236 -1.60 0.66 9.23
N VAL A 237 -2.27 1.77 8.96
CA VAL A 237 -3.16 2.45 9.90
C VAL A 237 -4.44 1.64 10.16
N SER A 238 -5.03 1.83 11.34
CA SER A 238 -6.28 1.20 11.75
C SER A 238 -7.14 2.18 12.55
N ILE A 239 -8.46 2.00 12.49
CA ILE A 239 -9.44 2.77 13.27
C ILE A 239 -9.24 2.60 14.79
N THR A 240 -8.60 1.51 15.21
CA THR A 240 -8.24 1.29 16.62
C THR A 240 -7.15 2.24 17.11
N GLY A 241 -6.43 2.88 16.21
CA GLY A 241 -5.39 3.87 16.51
C GLY A 241 -5.92 5.30 16.67
N LEU A 242 -7.21 5.55 16.45
CA LEU A 242 -7.78 6.89 16.59
C LEU A 242 -7.55 7.47 18.00
N ARG A 243 -7.34 8.79 18.06
CA ARG A 243 -7.35 9.51 19.34
C ARG A 243 -8.70 9.34 20.04
N PRO A 244 -8.78 9.42 21.38
CA PRO A 244 -10.04 9.30 22.10
C PRO A 244 -11.15 10.23 21.57
N ASP A 245 -10.81 11.50 21.29
CA ASP A 245 -11.75 12.49 20.76
C ASP A 245 -12.23 12.14 19.34
N ASP A 246 -11.34 11.62 18.49
CA ASP A 246 -11.68 11.16 17.13
C ASP A 246 -12.55 9.91 17.16
N ALA A 247 -12.27 8.98 18.08
CA ALA A 247 -13.08 7.80 18.30
C ALA A 247 -14.48 8.17 18.81
N GLU A 248 -14.60 9.19 19.67
CA GLU A 248 -15.89 9.73 20.09
C GLU A 248 -16.64 10.42 18.94
N ARG A 249 -15.94 11.25 18.16
CA ARG A 249 -16.48 11.88 16.95
C ARG A 249 -17.01 10.83 15.98
N HIS A 250 -16.25 9.76 15.74
CA HIS A 250 -16.70 8.63 14.92
C HIS A 250 -18.02 8.02 15.44
N ARG A 251 -18.13 7.74 16.76
CA ARG A 251 -19.35 7.15 17.33
C ARG A 251 -20.58 8.05 17.17
N ARG A 252 -20.38 9.37 17.15
CA ARG A 252 -21.45 10.37 16.99
C ARG A 252 -21.90 10.54 15.52
N THR A 253 -21.01 10.30 14.55
CA THR A 253 -21.36 10.33 13.12
C THR A 253 -22.09 9.03 12.74
N ALA A 254 -23.43 9.11 12.75
CA ALA A 254 -24.34 8.04 13.14
C ALA A 254 -24.73 6.89 12.18
N PRO A 255 -24.19 6.69 10.96
CA PRO A 255 -24.46 5.44 10.22
C PRO A 255 -23.46 4.30 10.53
N LEU A 256 -22.16 4.61 10.61
CA LEU A 256 -21.09 3.61 10.77
C LEU A 256 -20.90 3.17 12.23
N GLY A 257 -20.99 4.08 13.20
CA GLY A 257 -20.77 3.77 14.63
C GLY A 257 -21.75 2.76 15.25
N ARG A 258 -22.90 2.50 14.58
CA ARG A 258 -23.86 1.46 14.99
C ARG A 258 -23.51 0.06 14.46
N HIS A 259 -22.88 -0.02 13.28
CA HIS A 259 -22.56 -1.28 12.59
C HIS A 259 -21.13 -1.79 12.86
N VAL A 260 -20.21 -0.92 13.32
CA VAL A 260 -18.85 -1.33 13.73
C VAL A 260 -18.82 -1.83 15.20
N ARG A 261 -19.98 -2.08 15.82
CA ARG A 261 -20.06 -2.71 17.16
C ARG A 261 -19.71 -4.19 17.06
N GLY A 262 -18.42 -4.51 17.09
CA GLY A 262 -17.94 -5.90 17.10
C GLY A 262 -16.48 -6.13 17.52
N PHE A 263 -15.64 -5.10 17.58
CA PHE A 263 -14.19 -5.30 17.77
C PHE A 263 -13.62 -4.89 19.13
N GLY A 264 -14.43 -4.41 20.09
CA GLY A 264 -13.88 -3.88 21.34
C GLY A 264 -14.66 -4.15 22.63
N ASP A 265 -15.89 -4.68 22.58
CA ASP A 265 -16.72 -4.80 23.78
C ASP A 265 -16.69 -6.24 24.33
N ARG A 266 -15.53 -6.67 24.85
CA ARG A 266 -15.52 -7.80 25.79
C ARG A 266 -16.08 -7.30 27.11
N ARG A 267 -17.40 -7.34 27.25
CA ARG A 267 -18.01 -7.46 28.57
C ARG A 267 -17.49 -8.74 29.19
N THR A 268 -16.70 -8.60 30.25
CA THR A 268 -16.34 -9.70 31.13
C THR A 268 -17.62 -10.25 31.76
N VAL A 269 -18.15 -11.33 31.18
CA VAL A 269 -19.06 -12.22 31.88
C VAL A 269 -18.22 -13.40 32.33
N GLY A 270 -18.09 -13.56 33.65
CA GLY A 270 -17.32 -14.62 34.28
C GLY A 270 -17.80 -16.00 33.82
N GLY A 271 -16.90 -16.74 33.18
CA GLY A 271 -17.11 -18.11 32.73
C GLY A 271 -15.79 -18.66 32.22
N ARG A 272 -15.33 -19.76 32.83
CA ARG A 272 -14.05 -20.42 32.55
C ARG A 272 -13.94 -20.76 31.05
N PRO A 273 -12.78 -20.54 30.38
CA PRO A 273 -12.66 -20.83 28.96
C PRO A 273 -12.69 -22.35 28.71
N PRO A 274 -13.45 -22.85 27.71
CA PRO A 274 -13.33 -24.22 27.27
C PRO A 274 -12.03 -24.42 26.50
N THR A 275 -11.31 -25.49 26.82
CA THR A 275 -10.19 -26.02 26.05
C THR A 275 -10.65 -26.44 24.65
N PRO A 276 -10.00 -26.02 23.55
CA PRO A 276 -10.32 -26.51 22.23
C PRO A 276 -9.73 -27.91 22.04
N THR A 277 -10.59 -28.91 21.88
CA THR A 277 -10.25 -30.22 21.30
C THR A 277 -10.37 -30.12 19.78
N TRP A 278 -9.32 -30.52 19.07
CA TRP A 278 -9.33 -30.65 17.62
C TRP A 278 -9.91 -32.03 17.25
N HIS A 279 -10.95 -32.05 16.42
CA HIS A 279 -11.40 -33.25 15.73
C HIS A 279 -11.23 -33.04 14.23
N GLU A 280 -10.36 -33.84 13.63
CA GLU A 280 -10.33 -34.08 12.18
C GLU A 280 -11.49 -35.01 11.83
N GLY A 281 -12.34 -34.59 10.89
CA GLY A 281 -13.47 -35.38 10.41
C GLY A 281 -13.61 -35.26 8.91
N GLU A 282 -13.36 -36.37 8.23
CA GLU A 282 -13.61 -36.61 6.80
C GLU A 282 -15.10 -36.42 6.46
N GLY A 283 -15.37 -35.95 5.24
CA GLY A 283 -16.70 -35.47 4.83
C GLY A 283 -17.74 -36.56 4.55
N ASP A 284 -19.00 -36.14 4.50
CA ASP A 284 -20.05 -36.84 3.76
C ASP A 284 -20.97 -35.83 3.04
N ALA A 285 -21.42 -36.23 1.85
CA ALA A 285 -22.10 -35.43 0.85
C ALA A 285 -23.61 -35.71 0.88
N SER A 286 -24.42 -34.73 1.33
CA SER A 286 -25.85 -34.64 0.96
C SER A 286 -26.55 -33.42 1.58
N SER A 287 -26.69 -32.30 0.82
CA SER A 287 -27.80 -31.29 0.90
C SER A 287 -27.52 -30.04 0.01
N PRO A 288 -28.56 -29.31 -0.48
CA PRO A 288 -28.51 -28.46 -1.69
C PRO A 288 -27.97 -27.02 -1.45
N PRO A 289 -27.64 -26.23 -2.51
CA PRO A 289 -26.69 -25.13 -2.42
C PRO A 289 -27.33 -23.81 -1.95
N GLY A 290 -26.99 -23.38 -0.74
CA GLY A 290 -27.08 -21.97 -0.33
C GLY A 290 -25.92 -21.18 -0.95
N ARG A 291 -26.22 -20.25 -1.87
CA ARG A 291 -25.22 -19.43 -2.58
C ARG A 291 -24.54 -18.45 -1.62
N VAL A 292 -23.32 -18.77 -1.21
CA VAL A 292 -22.38 -17.81 -0.63
C VAL A 292 -21.66 -17.10 -1.78
N GLY A 293 -22.09 -15.88 -2.10
CA GLY A 293 -21.43 -15.01 -3.06
C GLY A 293 -20.17 -14.38 -2.46
N ARG A 294 -19.01 -15.00 -2.69
CA ARG A 294 -17.70 -14.40 -2.49
C ARG A 294 -17.32 -13.70 -3.80
N TRP A 295 -17.46 -12.37 -3.86
CA TRP A 295 -16.97 -11.60 -5.01
C TRP A 295 -15.45 -11.48 -4.91
N ALA A 296 -14.76 -12.45 -5.51
CA ALA A 296 -13.38 -12.31 -5.93
C ALA A 296 -13.40 -11.85 -7.39
N MET A 297 -12.95 -10.62 -7.67
CA MET A 297 -12.53 -10.31 -9.04
C MET A 297 -11.24 -11.08 -9.32
N GLY A 298 -11.22 -11.81 -10.43
CA GLY A 298 -10.05 -12.56 -10.90
C GLY A 298 -10.08 -14.05 -10.56
N ARG A 299 -10.95 -14.84 -11.20
CA ARG A 299 -10.75 -16.30 -11.26
C ARG A 299 -9.85 -16.65 -12.45
N ASN A 300 -8.60 -16.97 -12.14
CA ASN A 300 -7.61 -17.59 -13.01
C ASN A 300 -7.99 -19.02 -13.40
N LEU A 301 -7.78 -19.35 -14.67
CA LEU A 301 -7.77 -20.69 -15.25
C LEU A 301 -6.43 -21.39 -14.94
N LEU A 302 -6.24 -21.97 -13.75
CA LEU A 302 -5.08 -22.84 -13.47
C LEU A 302 -5.44 -24.02 -12.54
N GLY A 303 -4.95 -25.22 -12.91
CA GLY A 303 -5.26 -26.51 -12.28
C GLY A 303 -4.59 -26.79 -10.92
N PRO A 304 -5.01 -27.88 -10.23
CA PRO A 304 -4.79 -28.09 -8.80
C PRO A 304 -3.33 -28.25 -8.36
N ALA A 305 -2.40 -28.65 -9.25
CA ALA A 305 -1.00 -28.88 -8.90
C ALA A 305 -0.15 -27.60 -8.73
N ARG A 306 -0.67 -26.40 -9.03
CA ARG A 306 0.03 -25.11 -8.84
C ARG A 306 -0.40 -24.35 -7.58
N ARG A 307 -1.25 -24.93 -6.71
CA ARG A 307 -1.80 -24.26 -5.53
C ARG A 307 -0.92 -24.32 -4.29
N VAL A 308 0.00 -25.29 -4.21
CA VAL A 308 0.78 -25.54 -2.99
C VAL A 308 2.00 -24.61 -2.90
N ASP A 309 2.58 -24.21 -4.02
CA ASP A 309 3.76 -23.30 -4.03
C ASP A 309 3.37 -21.83 -3.83
N ALA A 310 2.18 -21.40 -4.29
CA ALA A 310 1.69 -20.03 -4.10
C ALA A 310 1.34 -19.70 -2.63
N ALA A 311 1.03 -20.72 -1.81
CA ALA A 311 0.67 -20.53 -0.40
C ALA A 311 1.88 -20.22 0.50
N ARG A 312 3.11 -20.48 0.06
CA ARG A 312 4.33 -20.13 0.80
C ARG A 312 4.93 -18.77 0.40
N ALA A 313 4.63 -18.26 -0.78
CA ALA A 313 5.08 -16.93 -1.25
C ALA A 313 4.08 -15.79 -0.92
N GLY A 314 2.79 -16.09 -0.72
CA GLY A 314 1.73 -15.08 -0.72
C GLY A 314 1.45 -14.31 0.59
N ALA A 315 2.10 -14.63 1.71
CA ALA A 315 1.75 -14.01 3.01
C ALA A 315 2.46 -12.66 3.30
N GLY A 316 3.43 -12.25 2.48
CA GLY A 316 4.24 -11.04 2.74
C GLY A 316 4.30 -10.01 1.62
N GLU A 317 3.94 -10.37 0.38
CA GLU A 317 4.29 -9.55 -0.80
C GLU A 317 3.06 -9.00 -1.54
N GLY A 318 1.87 -9.55 -1.27
CA GLY A 318 0.60 -9.19 -1.91
C GLY A 318 -0.06 -7.90 -1.43
N GLY A 319 0.12 -7.56 -0.15
CA GLY A 319 -0.65 -6.53 0.55
C GLY A 319 -0.08 -5.11 0.48
N ALA A 320 1.02 -4.92 -0.25
CA ALA A 320 1.76 -3.65 -0.30
C ALA A 320 1.07 -2.54 -1.10
N TYR A 321 0.11 -2.89 -1.96
CA TYR A 321 -0.54 -1.97 -2.89
C TYR A 321 -2.06 -2.12 -2.95
N ALA A 322 -2.61 -3.07 -2.19
CA ALA A 322 -4.04 -3.23 -2.07
C ALA A 322 -4.55 -2.32 -0.96
N GLU A 323 -5.21 -1.22 -1.35
CA GLU A 323 -6.01 -0.41 -0.43
C GLU A 323 -6.98 -1.32 0.34
N ALA A 324 -6.89 -1.31 1.66
CA ALA A 324 -7.84 -2.02 2.49
C ALA A 324 -9.12 -1.19 2.58
N VAL A 325 -10.08 -1.47 1.70
CA VAL A 325 -11.44 -0.93 1.84
C VAL A 325 -12.25 -1.91 2.69
N ALA A 326 -12.65 -1.49 3.89
CA ALA A 326 -13.57 -2.25 4.71
C ALA A 326 -15.01 -1.79 4.41
N ALA A 327 -15.80 -2.69 3.82
CA ALA A 327 -17.22 -2.48 3.55
C ALA A 327 -18.07 -2.94 4.75
N VAL A 328 -18.97 -2.07 5.22
CA VAL A 328 -19.92 -2.38 6.30
C VAL A 328 -21.27 -2.72 5.67
N ARG A 329 -21.82 -3.92 5.94
CA ARG A 329 -23.11 -4.36 5.39
C ARG A 329 -24.28 -3.97 6.28
N THR A 330 -25.45 -3.83 5.65
CA THR A 330 -26.76 -3.76 6.32
C THR A 330 -27.27 -5.19 6.53
N ASP A 331 -27.72 -5.50 7.74
CA ASP A 331 -28.49 -6.73 8.03
C ASP A 331 -29.93 -6.62 7.47
#